data_AF-Q6Y3D5-F1
#
_entry.id   AF-Q6Y3D5-F1
#
_cell.length_a   1.000
_cell.length_b   1.000
_cell.length_c   1.000
_cell.angle_alpha   90.00
_cell.angle_beta   90.00
_cell.angle_gamma   90.00
#
_symmetry.space_group_name_H-M   'P 1'
#
loop_
_entity.id
_entity.type
_entity.pdbx_description
1 polymer ?
#
loop_
_entity_poly.entity_id
_entity_poly.type
_entity_poly.pdbx_seq_one_letter_code
_entity_poly.pdbx_strand_id
1 'polypeptide(L)'
;WNSTFFGPTKIEESLRAIGERFDDTIKANVEKVIAKYEPVMQAVLDEYKPRLEGKTAMLFVGGLRPRHTVGAYEDLGIQITGSGYEFAHQDDYDRTAPEMAKGTIIYDDVSEFELEKFVEEFKPDLVGSGIKEKYVFQKSGIPFRQMHSWD
;
A
#
# COMPACT_ATOMS: atom_id res chain seq x y z
N TRP A 1 -16.57 -4.69 -6.61
CA TRP A 1 -15.48 -4.72 -7.61
C TRP A 1 -14.34 -3.94 -7.00
N ASN A 2 -13.24 -4.61 -6.64
CA ASN A 2 -12.07 -3.96 -6.04
C ASN A 2 -10.91 -4.08 -7.04
N SER A 3 -10.65 -3.03 -7.82
CA SER A 3 -9.51 -2.97 -8.74
C SER A 3 -8.54 -1.89 -8.29
N THR A 4 -7.25 -2.21 -8.33
CA THR A 4 -6.16 -1.32 -7.92
C THR A 4 -4.92 -1.58 -8.75
N PHE A 5 -4.20 -0.52 -9.12
CA PHE A 5 -2.98 -0.59 -9.93
C PHE A 5 -1.73 -0.24 -9.11
N PHE A 6 -1.65 -0.75 -7.88
CA PHE A 6 -0.48 -0.64 -7.02
C PHE A 6 0.12 -2.03 -6.81
N GLY A 7 1.36 -2.22 -7.29
CA GLY A 7 2.08 -3.49 -7.20
C GLY A 7 1.73 -4.47 -8.32
N PRO A 8 2.69 -5.26 -8.82
CA PRO A 8 2.45 -6.23 -9.90
C PRO A 8 1.31 -7.19 -9.60
N THR A 9 1.22 -7.72 -8.38
CA THR A 9 0.20 -8.73 -8.01
C THR A 9 -1.21 -8.18 -8.20
N LYS A 10 -1.51 -7.01 -7.62
CA LYS A 10 -2.84 -6.42 -7.72
C LYS A 10 -3.15 -5.85 -9.10
N ILE A 11 -2.13 -5.39 -9.86
CA ILE A 11 -2.28 -4.98 -11.25
C ILE A 11 -2.75 -6.17 -12.11
N GLU A 12 -2.11 -7.32 -11.97
CA GLU A 12 -2.46 -8.54 -12.70
C GLU A 12 -3.89 -9.00 -12.39
N GLU A 13 -4.25 -9.09 -11.11
CA GLU A 13 -5.61 -9.39 -10.67
C GLU A 13 -6.64 -8.42 -11.25
N SER A 14 -6.33 -7.12 -11.21
CA SER A 14 -7.23 -6.08 -11.71
C SER A 14 -7.39 -6.13 -13.23
N LEU A 15 -6.32 -6.37 -13.98
CA LEU A 15 -6.37 -6.52 -15.44
C LEU A 15 -7.22 -7.71 -15.84
N ARG A 16 -7.07 -8.86 -15.17
CA ARG A 16 -7.92 -10.04 -15.41
C ARG A 16 -9.37 -9.77 -15.06
N ALA A 17 -9.64 -9.17 -13.90
CA ALA A 17 -10.99 -8.82 -13.47
C ALA A 17 -11.68 -7.83 -14.45
N ILE A 18 -10.92 -6.89 -15.02
CA ILE A 18 -11.39 -6.00 -16.09
C ILE A 18 -11.65 -6.81 -17.37
N GLY A 19 -10.71 -7.66 -17.79
CA GLY A 19 -10.82 -8.48 -18.99
C GLY A 19 -12.04 -9.40 -19.00
N GLU A 20 -12.43 -9.93 -17.84
CA GLU A 20 -13.65 -10.74 -17.66
C GLU A 20 -14.96 -10.00 -17.99
N ARG A 21 -14.92 -8.67 -18.12
CA ARG A 21 -16.09 -7.88 -18.52
C ARG A 21 -16.25 -7.71 -20.03
N PHE A 22 -15.32 -8.25 -20.82
CA PHE A 22 -15.26 -8.10 -22.27
C PHE A 22 -15.15 -9.45 -22.98
N ASP A 23 -14.94 -9.40 -24.31
CA ASP A 23 -14.81 -10.57 -25.16
C ASP A 23 -13.43 -11.26 -25.05
N ASP A 24 -13.30 -12.39 -25.73
CA ASP A 24 -12.07 -13.20 -25.77
C ASP A 24 -10.87 -12.44 -26.36
N THR A 25 -11.11 -11.42 -27.20
CA THR A 25 -10.03 -10.58 -27.75
C THR A 25 -9.38 -9.77 -26.63
N ILE A 26 -10.19 -9.15 -25.76
CA ILE A 26 -9.69 -8.39 -24.62
C ILE A 26 -9.00 -9.31 -23.61
N LYS A 27 -9.59 -10.46 -23.29
CA LYS A 27 -8.99 -11.44 -22.37
C LYS A 27 -7.62 -11.91 -22.87
N ALA A 28 -7.51 -12.24 -24.16
CA ALA A 28 -6.24 -12.64 -24.76
C ALA A 28 -5.20 -11.50 -24.75
N ASN A 29 -5.63 -10.24 -24.90
CA ASN A 29 -4.73 -9.11 -24.84
C ASN A 29 -4.27 -8.78 -23.42
N VAL A 30 -5.11 -9.00 -22.40
CA VAL A 30 -4.73 -8.90 -20.98
C VAL A 30 -3.55 -9.82 -20.67
N GLU A 31 -3.64 -11.10 -21.03
CA GLU A 31 -2.54 -12.05 -20.78
C GLU A 31 -1.26 -11.69 -21.56
N LYS A 32 -1.38 -11.17 -22.79
CA LYS A 32 -0.20 -10.65 -23.53
C LYS A 32 0.47 -9.49 -22.81
N VAL A 33 -0.30 -8.59 -22.20
CA VAL A 33 0.25 -7.45 -21.44
C VAL A 33 0.90 -7.94 -20.15
N ILE A 34 0.25 -8.84 -19.41
CA ILE A 34 0.82 -9.44 -18.18
C ILE A 34 2.17 -10.09 -18.51
N ALA A 35 2.21 -11.00 -19.49
CA ALA A 35 3.44 -11.69 -19.89
C ALA A 35 4.54 -10.73 -20.39
N LYS A 36 4.16 -9.61 -21.01
CA LYS A 36 5.12 -8.59 -21.47
C LYS A 36 5.81 -7.88 -20.30
N TYR A 37 5.08 -7.59 -19.22
CA TYR A 37 5.60 -6.79 -18.09
C TYR A 37 6.06 -7.62 -16.89
N GLU A 38 5.68 -8.90 -16.81
CA GLU A 38 6.14 -9.83 -15.78
C GLU A 38 7.67 -9.82 -15.58
N PRO A 39 8.53 -9.98 -16.61
CA PRO A 39 9.97 -9.96 -16.39
C PRO A 39 10.50 -8.60 -15.93
N VAL A 40 9.82 -7.50 -16.30
CA VAL A 40 10.22 -6.14 -15.88
C VAL A 40 9.91 -5.94 -14.40
N MET A 41 8.73 -6.38 -13.95
CA MET A 41 8.35 -6.29 -12.54
C MET A 41 9.15 -7.26 -11.69
N GLN A 42 9.39 -8.48 -12.17
CA GLN A 42 10.21 -9.46 -11.46
C GLN A 42 11.64 -8.95 -11.22
N ALA A 43 12.26 -8.29 -12.20
CA ALA A 43 13.57 -7.68 -12.02
C ALA A 43 13.59 -6.60 -10.91
N VAL A 44 12.51 -5.81 -10.78
CA VAL A 44 12.36 -4.83 -9.69
C VAL A 44 12.22 -5.54 -8.35
N LEU A 45 11.41 -6.60 -8.27
CA LEU A 45 11.24 -7.39 -7.05
C LEU A 45 12.57 -8.05 -6.64
N ASP A 46 13.27 -8.68 -7.57
CA ASP A 46 14.55 -9.35 -7.33
C ASP A 46 15.61 -8.37 -6.80
N GLU A 47 15.60 -7.12 -7.29
CA GLU A 47 16.55 -6.11 -6.82
C GLU A 47 16.21 -5.57 -5.42
N TYR A 48 14.93 -5.25 -5.16
CA TYR A 48 14.54 -4.47 -3.98
C TYR A 48 13.97 -5.29 -2.83
N LYS A 49 13.27 -6.38 -3.11
CA LYS A 49 12.68 -7.23 -2.06
C LYS A 49 13.73 -7.71 -1.05
N PRO A 50 14.93 -8.20 -1.43
CA PRO A 50 15.94 -8.61 -0.45
C PRO A 50 16.43 -7.49 0.49
N ARG A 51 16.23 -6.22 0.12
CA ARG A 51 16.61 -5.05 0.93
C ARG A 51 15.51 -4.64 1.91
N LEU A 52 14.28 -5.07 1.66
CA LEU A 52 13.06 -4.61 2.32
C LEU A 52 12.31 -5.75 3.03
N GLU A 53 12.69 -7.00 2.77
CA GLU A 53 12.07 -8.19 3.37
C GLU A 53 12.05 -8.10 4.90
N GLY A 54 10.87 -8.33 5.48
CA GLY A 54 10.65 -8.32 6.92
C GLY A 54 10.57 -6.92 7.53
N LYS A 55 10.61 -5.85 6.73
CA LYS A 55 10.40 -4.48 7.19
C LYS A 55 8.92 -4.22 7.46
N THR A 56 8.67 -3.23 8.32
CA THR A 56 7.32 -2.82 8.72
C THR A 56 7.04 -1.38 8.30
N ALA A 57 5.79 -1.08 7.96
CA ALA A 57 5.38 0.29 7.65
C ALA A 57 4.02 0.66 8.26
N MET A 58 3.87 1.95 8.56
CA MET A 58 2.60 2.56 8.96
C MET A 58 2.15 3.62 7.96
N LEU A 59 0.85 3.63 7.64
CA LEU A 59 0.27 4.49 6.61
C LEU A 59 -0.81 5.42 7.18
N PHE A 60 -0.75 6.70 6.86
CA PHE A 60 -1.83 7.65 7.16
C PHE A 60 -2.02 8.61 5.99
N VAL A 61 -3.14 8.52 5.28
CA VAL A 61 -3.37 9.24 4.01
C VAL A 61 -4.86 9.64 3.94
N GLY A 62 -5.33 10.22 2.83
CA GLY A 62 -6.76 10.43 2.56
C GLY A 62 -7.53 9.12 2.31
N GLY A 63 -8.71 9.19 1.68
CA GLY A 63 -9.70 8.09 1.62
C GLY A 63 -9.44 6.80 0.80
N LEU A 64 -8.24 6.55 0.23
CA LEU A 64 -8.05 5.42 -0.71
C LEU A 64 -6.75 4.64 -0.52
N ARG A 65 -5.62 5.35 -0.62
CA ARG A 65 -4.27 4.75 -0.62
C ARG A 65 -3.95 3.89 0.60
N PRO A 66 -4.46 4.14 1.82
CA PRO A 66 -4.13 3.34 3.00
C PRO A 66 -4.42 1.83 2.85
N ARG A 67 -5.46 1.42 2.11
CA ARG A 67 -5.65 0.01 1.69
C ARG A 67 -5.07 -0.30 0.31
N HIS A 68 -5.17 0.64 -0.63
CA HIS A 68 -4.87 0.35 -2.03
C HIS A 68 -3.38 0.10 -2.29
N THR A 69 -2.48 0.61 -1.44
CA THR A 69 -1.04 0.42 -1.60
C THR A 69 -0.49 -0.79 -0.85
N VAL A 70 -1.28 -1.47 -0.01
CA VAL A 70 -0.82 -2.58 0.83
C VAL A 70 -0.15 -3.68 0.00
N GLY A 71 -0.81 -4.15 -1.06
CA GLY A 71 -0.25 -5.20 -1.92
C GLY A 71 1.10 -4.83 -2.54
N ALA A 72 1.35 -3.55 -2.86
CA ALA A 72 2.64 -3.11 -3.38
C ALA A 72 3.76 -3.17 -2.32
N TYR A 73 3.43 -2.95 -1.05
CA TYR A 73 4.36 -3.14 0.06
C TYR A 73 4.63 -4.63 0.29
N GLU A 74 3.60 -5.47 0.26
CA GLU A 74 3.71 -6.92 0.44
C GLU A 74 4.52 -7.60 -0.69
N ASP A 75 4.36 -7.14 -1.93
CA ASP A 75 5.18 -7.58 -3.06
C ASP A 75 6.69 -7.43 -2.77
N LEU A 76 7.07 -6.36 -2.05
CA LEU A 76 8.43 -6.07 -1.60
C LEU A 76 8.80 -6.67 -0.23
N GLY A 77 7.92 -7.47 0.37
CA GLY A 77 8.16 -8.11 1.68
C GLY A 77 8.01 -7.17 2.87
N ILE A 78 7.34 -6.02 2.70
CA ILE A 78 7.04 -5.05 3.76
C ILE A 78 5.65 -5.33 4.34
N GLN A 79 5.56 -5.51 5.65
CA GLN A 79 4.29 -5.70 6.34
C GLN A 79 3.70 -4.36 6.80
N ILE A 80 2.44 -4.10 6.47
CA ILE A 80 1.70 -2.94 7.00
C ILE A 80 1.18 -3.26 8.40
N THR A 81 1.74 -2.58 9.42
CA THR A 81 1.39 -2.78 10.84
C THR A 81 0.40 -1.74 11.36
N GLY A 82 0.24 -0.63 10.65
CA GLY A 82 -0.80 0.36 10.90
C GLY A 82 -1.25 1.05 9.62
N SER A 83 -2.54 1.32 9.49
CA SER A 83 -3.09 2.00 8.32
C SER A 83 -4.32 2.82 8.68
N GLY A 84 -4.44 4.03 8.15
CA GLY A 84 -5.60 4.87 8.46
C GLY A 84 -5.82 6.02 7.51
N TYR A 85 -6.96 6.67 7.72
CA TYR A 85 -7.56 7.59 6.77
C TYR A 85 -7.90 8.94 7.40
N GLU A 86 -7.73 10.03 6.66
CA GLU A 86 -8.17 11.37 7.07
C GLU A 86 -9.70 11.53 6.99
N PHE A 87 -10.36 10.91 6.01
CA PHE A 87 -11.76 11.19 5.67
C PHE A 87 -12.50 10.02 5.00
N ALA A 88 -12.05 8.78 5.23
CA ALA A 88 -12.72 7.61 4.66
C ALA A 88 -14.11 7.40 5.27
N HIS A 89 -14.96 6.66 4.56
CA HIS A 89 -16.28 6.28 5.08
C HIS A 89 -16.32 4.81 5.49
N GLN A 90 -17.39 4.39 6.15
CA GLN A 90 -17.55 3.01 6.65
C GLN A 90 -17.30 1.94 5.57
N ASP A 91 -17.74 2.18 4.33
CA ASP A 91 -17.55 1.22 3.24
C ASP A 91 -16.09 1.07 2.81
N ASP A 92 -15.24 2.08 3.06
CA ASP A 92 -13.80 1.98 2.88
C ASP A 92 -13.18 1.12 3.99
N TYR A 93 -13.63 1.26 5.23
CA TYR A 93 -13.18 0.44 6.36
C TYR A 93 -13.57 -1.04 6.18
N ASP A 94 -14.78 -1.30 5.70
CA ASP A 94 -15.26 -2.64 5.36
C ASP A 94 -14.38 -3.32 4.28
N ARG A 95 -13.85 -2.53 3.34
CA ARG A 95 -12.88 -2.98 2.32
C ARG A 95 -11.44 -3.06 2.84
N THR A 96 -11.12 -2.36 3.91
CA THR A 96 -9.76 -2.29 4.46
C THR A 96 -9.45 -3.50 5.32
N ALA A 97 -10.36 -3.87 6.22
CA ALA A 97 -10.12 -4.94 7.18
C ALA A 97 -9.70 -6.28 6.53
N PRO A 98 -10.26 -6.71 5.37
CA PRO A 98 -9.82 -7.93 4.69
C PRO A 98 -8.43 -7.86 4.07
N GLU A 99 -7.93 -6.66 3.75
CA GLU A 99 -6.61 -6.46 3.12
C GLU A 99 -5.49 -6.33 4.18
N MET A 100 -5.83 -6.26 5.48
CA MET A 100 -4.85 -6.05 6.54
C MET A 100 -4.47 -7.35 7.24
N ALA A 101 -3.18 -7.47 7.59
CA ALA A 101 -2.70 -8.56 8.41
C ALA A 101 -3.36 -8.55 9.80
N LYS A 102 -3.49 -9.73 10.42
CA LYS A 102 -4.03 -9.84 11.78
C LYS A 102 -3.13 -9.06 12.76
N GLY A 103 -3.74 -8.20 13.56
CA GLY A 103 -3.04 -7.38 14.54
C GLY A 103 -2.59 -6.01 14.02
N THR A 104 -2.88 -5.67 12.76
CA THR A 104 -2.71 -4.32 12.23
C THR A 104 -3.68 -3.35 12.89
N ILE A 105 -3.19 -2.20 13.32
CA ILE A 105 -4.03 -1.12 13.87
C ILE A 105 -4.65 -0.31 12.72
N ILE A 106 -5.95 -0.03 12.82
CA ILE A 106 -6.67 0.84 11.88
C ILE A 106 -7.15 2.09 12.63
N TYR A 107 -6.85 3.27 12.11
CA TYR A 107 -7.23 4.56 12.71
C TYR A 107 -7.94 5.48 11.72
N ASP A 108 -8.90 6.25 12.23
CA ASP A 108 -9.73 7.23 11.51
C ASP A 108 -9.46 8.61 12.08
N ASP A 109 -9.25 9.61 11.22
CA ASP A 109 -8.95 11.00 11.59
C ASP A 109 -7.94 11.12 12.74
N VAL A 110 -6.85 10.35 12.65
CA VAL A 110 -5.87 10.26 13.73
C VAL A 110 -5.23 11.63 13.96
N SER A 111 -5.19 12.05 15.22
CA SER A 111 -4.47 13.27 15.58
C SER A 111 -2.96 13.06 15.46
N GLU A 112 -2.21 14.15 15.26
CA GLU A 112 -0.75 14.11 15.22
C GLU A 112 -0.17 13.47 16.50
N PHE A 113 -0.74 13.78 17.66
CA PHE A 113 -0.35 13.20 18.94
C PHE A 113 -0.54 11.67 18.98
N GLU A 114 -1.70 11.17 18.54
CA GLU A 114 -1.97 9.73 18.52
C GLU A 114 -1.04 9.01 17.53
N LEU A 115 -0.84 9.59 16.34
CA LEU A 115 0.03 9.01 15.32
C LEU A 115 1.49 8.93 15.83
N GLU A 116 1.99 9.98 16.48
CA GLU A 116 3.30 9.95 17.14
C GLU A 116 3.38 8.83 18.19
N LYS A 117 2.36 8.67 19.04
CA LYS A 117 2.34 7.60 20.05
C LYS A 117 2.28 6.21 19.45
N PHE A 118 1.54 6.00 18.38
CA PHE A 118 1.55 4.73 17.68
C PHE A 118 2.92 4.46 17.06
N VAL A 119 3.54 5.44 16.41
CA VAL A 119 4.87 5.27 15.82
C VAL A 119 5.94 5.00 16.89
N GLU A 120 5.88 5.66 18.06
CA GLU A 120 6.77 5.39 19.20
C GLU A 120 6.65 3.95 19.73
N GLU A 121 5.42 3.44 19.85
CA GLU A 121 5.14 2.11 20.40
C GLU A 121 5.46 0.99 19.39
N PHE A 122 4.96 1.12 18.16
CA PHE A 122 5.07 0.10 17.12
C PHE A 122 6.42 0.11 16.40
N LYS A 123 7.17 1.23 16.45
CA LYS A 123 8.51 1.40 15.88
C LYS A 123 8.63 0.89 14.43
N PRO A 124 7.79 1.39 13.51
CA PRO A 124 7.86 0.96 12.12
C PRO A 124 9.20 1.34 11.47
N ASP A 125 9.66 0.54 10.51
CA ASP A 125 10.85 0.87 9.72
C ASP A 125 10.61 2.02 8.74
N LEU A 126 9.34 2.29 8.38
CA LEU A 126 8.93 3.33 7.45
C LEU A 126 7.57 3.93 7.84
N VAL A 127 7.43 5.25 7.70
CA VAL A 127 6.12 5.92 7.75
C VAL A 127 5.78 6.49 6.38
N GLY A 128 4.57 6.22 5.91
CA GLY A 128 4.02 6.77 4.67
C GLY A 128 2.83 7.67 4.96
N SER A 129 2.98 8.98 4.80
CA SER A 129 1.90 9.94 5.07
C SER A 129 1.98 11.20 4.19
N GLY A 130 1.52 12.35 4.66
CA GLY A 130 1.51 13.64 3.98
C GLY A 130 2.70 14.53 4.32
N ILE A 131 2.67 15.75 3.77
CA ILE A 131 3.75 16.72 3.96
C ILE A 131 3.85 17.25 5.39
N LYS A 132 2.71 17.31 6.11
CA LYS A 132 2.65 17.86 7.46
C LYS A 132 3.37 16.92 8.45
N GLU A 133 3.26 15.62 8.20
CA GLU A 133 3.78 14.54 9.04
C GLU A 133 5.27 14.24 8.73
N LYS A 134 5.74 14.58 7.52
CA LYS A 134 7.08 14.23 7.02
C LYS A 134 8.22 14.59 7.98
N TYR A 135 8.29 15.85 8.38
CA TYR A 135 9.45 16.34 9.12
C TYR A 135 9.43 15.94 10.60
N VAL A 136 8.26 15.60 11.15
CA VAL A 136 8.10 15.06 12.50
C VAL A 136 8.81 13.72 12.61
N PHE A 137 8.52 12.79 11.69
CA PHE A 137 9.11 11.45 11.73
C PHE A 137 10.56 11.40 11.27
N GLN A 138 10.95 12.24 10.29
CA GLN A 138 12.36 12.36 9.90
C GLN A 138 13.25 12.85 11.05
N LYS A 139 12.78 13.82 11.85
CA LYS A 139 13.52 14.30 13.03
C LYS A 139 13.60 13.25 14.15
N SER A 140 12.63 12.36 14.18
CA SER A 140 12.59 11.20 15.10
C SER A 140 13.42 10.02 14.61
N GLY A 141 14.14 10.16 13.49
CA GLY A 141 15.05 9.14 12.95
C GLY A 141 14.35 8.02 12.17
N ILE A 142 13.09 8.21 11.79
CA ILE A 142 12.30 7.21 11.08
C ILE A 142 12.24 7.59 9.59
N PRO A 143 12.62 6.68 8.67
CA PRO A 143 12.42 6.88 7.24
C PRO A 143 10.98 7.25 6.91
N PHE A 144 10.81 8.20 5.99
CA PHE A 144 9.49 8.73 5.64
C PHE A 144 9.35 8.89 4.13
N ARG A 145 8.18 8.57 3.58
CA ARG A 145 7.82 8.83 2.18
C ARG A 145 6.50 9.60 2.04
N GLN A 146 6.54 10.60 1.16
CA GLN A 146 5.41 11.29 0.51
C GLN A 146 4.36 10.33 -0.08
N MET A 147 3.32 9.88 0.62
CA MET A 147 2.30 8.99 0.02
C MET A 147 1.17 9.75 -0.70
N HIS A 148 1.17 11.08 -0.64
CA HIS A 148 0.32 11.95 -1.46
C HIS A 148 1.04 12.44 -2.72
N SER A 149 2.21 13.04 -2.55
CA SER A 149 3.00 13.68 -3.62
C SER A 149 4.02 12.76 -4.29
N TRP A 150 4.31 11.58 -3.71
CA TRP A 150 5.42 10.70 -4.10
C TRP A 150 6.81 11.31 -3.86
N ASP A 151 6.88 12.11 -2.79
CA ASP A 151 7.95 13.00 -2.33
C ASP A 151 8.04 14.35 -3.05
#